data_AF-A0A1S2WWZ5-F1
#
_entry.id   AF-A0A1S2WWZ5-F1
#
_cell.length_a   1.000
_cell.length_b   1.000
_cell.length_c   1.000
_cell.angle_alpha   90.00
_cell.angle_beta   90.00
_cell.angle_gamma   90.00
#
_symmetry.space_group_name_H-M   'P 1'
#
loop_
_entity.id
_entity.type
_entity.pdbx_description
1 polymer ?
#
loop_
_entity_poly.entity_id
_entity_poly.type
_entity_poly.pdbx_seq_one_letter_code
_entity_poly.pdbx_strand_id
1 'polypeptide(L)'
;MSIGIILLIIVVVIAVYVVMTYNKLIAEIETVKNSEKQIDVQLDRRAKVFDSLVNVVKKYMDYEQTTLKQVVALRNQANLAKENGDIQERINAENKISDLAKGINVQFENYPELKANQNVIQLQEEITSTENKLAFAKQALNDSIERYNAHKKSFFAGIVVSIFKKLNEDFVYWNISEEKKQQLEDSRVEL
;
A
#
# COMPACT_ATOMS: atom_id res chain seq x y z
N MET A 1 -47.12 30.66 4.92
CA MET A 1 -45.79 30.53 5.56
C MET A 1 -45.03 31.80 5.27
N SER A 2 -44.57 32.55 6.28
CA SER A 2 -43.85 33.81 6.06
C SER A 2 -42.54 33.54 5.32
N ILE A 3 -42.15 34.40 4.37
CA ILE A 3 -40.90 34.25 3.58
C ILE A 3 -39.68 34.02 4.49
N GLY A 4 -39.63 34.67 5.67
CA GLY A 4 -38.56 34.46 6.65
C GLY A 4 -38.48 33.02 7.20
N ILE A 5 -39.61 32.33 7.36
CA ILE A 5 -39.63 30.92 7.79
C ILE A 5 -39.07 30.02 6.69
N ILE A 6 -39.41 30.29 5.43
CA ILE A 6 -38.88 29.55 4.28
C ILE A 6 -37.35 29.69 4.19
N LEU A 7 -36.84 30.91 4.33
CA LEU A 7 -35.40 31.17 4.34
C LEU A 7 -34.69 30.46 5.50
N LEU A 8 -35.27 30.50 6.71
CA LEU A 8 -34.71 29.82 7.87
C LEU A 8 -34.63 28.30 7.67
N ILE A 9 -35.69 27.69 7.12
CA ILE A 9 -35.70 26.25 6.81
C ILE A 9 -34.58 25.91 5.82
N ILE A 10 -34.41 26.70 4.75
CA ILE A 10 -33.35 26.48 3.75
C ILE A 10 -31.96 26.54 4.41
N VAL A 11 -31.70 27.53 5.26
CA VAL A 11 -30.42 27.66 5.98
C VAL A 11 -30.16 26.44 6.87
N VAL A 12 -31.17 25.97 7.60
CA VAL A 12 -31.06 24.79 8.46
C VAL A 12 -30.75 23.54 7.63
N VAL A 13 -31.43 23.34 6.51
CA VAL A 13 -31.18 22.19 5.61
C VAL A 13 -29.75 22.22 5.07
N ILE A 14 -29.25 23.39 4.64
CA ILE A 14 -27.87 23.54 4.16
C ILE A 14 -26.88 23.25 5.29
N ALA A 15 -27.11 23.78 6.50
CA ALA A 15 -26.23 23.54 7.63
C ALA A 15 -26.13 22.06 7.99
N VAL A 16 -27.26 21.34 8.03
CA VAL A 16 -27.30 19.90 8.27
C VAL A 16 -26.54 19.15 7.18
N TYR A 17 -26.76 19.51 5.91
CA TYR A 17 -26.06 18.90 4.77
C TYR A 17 -24.53 19.05 4.86
N VAL A 18 -24.06 20.26 5.20
CA VAL A 18 -22.63 20.54 5.37
C VAL A 18 -22.02 19.68 6.47
N VAL A 19 -22.68 19.59 7.64
CA VAL A 19 -22.20 18.79 8.77
C VAL A 19 -22.14 17.30 8.41
N MET A 20 -23.16 16.76 7.75
CA MET A 20 -23.18 15.36 7.33
C MET A 20 -22.06 15.05 6.34
N THR A 21 -21.87 15.92 5.34
CA THR A 21 -20.84 15.76 4.31
C THR A 21 -19.44 15.84 4.91
N TYR A 22 -19.21 16.81 5.79
CA TYR A 22 -17.95 16.98 6.51
C TYR A 22 -17.58 15.71 7.29
N ASN A 23 -18.50 15.20 8.10
CA ASN A 23 -18.25 14.01 8.92
C ASN A 23 -17.99 12.76 8.06
N LYS A 24 -18.71 12.61 6.94
CA LYS A 24 -18.51 11.49 6.03
C LYS A 24 -17.13 11.55 5.34
N LEU A 25 -16.70 12.72 4.86
CA LEU A 25 -15.38 12.89 4.26
C LEU A 25 -14.26 12.63 5.28
N ILE A 26 -14.42 13.07 6.53
CA ILE A 26 -13.46 12.74 7.60
C ILE A 26 -13.38 11.23 7.83
N ALA A 27 -14.52 10.53 7.87
CA ALA A 27 -14.54 9.07 8.02
C ALA A 27 -13.83 8.35 6.85
N GLU A 28 -13.99 8.84 5.62
CA GLU A 28 -13.30 8.31 4.44
C GLU A 28 -11.79 8.57 4.49
N ILE A 29 -11.36 9.76 4.90
CA ILE A 29 -9.93 10.09 5.15
C ILE A 29 -9.31 9.13 6.17
N GLU A 30 -9.98 8.91 7.30
CA GLU A 30 -9.48 7.99 8.33
C GLU A 30 -9.49 6.54 7.85
N THR A 31 -10.41 6.17 6.95
CA THR A 31 -10.41 4.84 6.31
C THR A 31 -9.16 4.64 5.44
N VAL A 32 -8.78 5.65 4.65
CA VAL A 32 -7.54 5.61 3.84
C VAL A 32 -6.32 5.44 4.75
N LYS A 33 -6.19 6.29 5.77
CA LYS A 33 -5.09 6.23 6.76
C LYS A 33 -5.04 4.88 7.49
N ASN A 34 -6.19 4.28 7.76
CA ASN A 34 -6.25 2.94 8.35
C ASN A 34 -5.75 1.85 7.39
N SER A 35 -6.11 1.93 6.11
CA SER A 35 -5.58 1.02 5.08
C SER A 35 -4.05 1.14 4.93
N GLU A 36 -3.49 2.35 5.00
CA GLU A 36 -2.03 2.55 5.02
C GLU A 36 -1.37 1.86 6.22
N LYS A 37 -1.96 1.98 7.42
CA LYS A 37 -1.48 1.29 8.63
C LYS A 37 -1.53 -0.23 8.48
N GLN A 38 -2.57 -0.77 7.84
CA GLN A 38 -2.68 -2.21 7.60
C GLN A 38 -1.57 -2.72 6.68
N ILE A 39 -1.21 -1.95 5.65
CA ILE A 39 -0.05 -2.24 4.79
C ILE A 39 1.22 -2.23 5.61
N ASP A 40 1.46 -1.21 6.44
CA ASP A 40 2.65 -1.10 7.30
C ASP A 40 2.82 -2.33 8.20
N VAL A 41 1.74 -2.87 8.76
CA VAL A 41 1.77 -4.10 9.57
C VAL A 41 2.22 -5.31 8.75
N GLN A 42 1.73 -5.46 7.50
CA GLN A 42 2.15 -6.57 6.65
C GLN A 42 3.60 -6.41 6.17
N LEU A 43 4.05 -5.19 5.90
CA LEU A 43 5.44 -4.91 5.54
C LEU A 43 6.41 -5.21 6.69
N ASP A 44 6.05 -4.84 7.92
CA ASP A 44 6.82 -5.18 9.13
C ASP A 44 6.88 -6.70 9.37
N ARG A 45 5.74 -7.39 9.20
CA ARG A 45 5.71 -8.86 9.27
C ARG A 45 6.64 -9.47 8.24
N ARG A 46 6.54 -9.04 6.98
CA ARG A 46 7.38 -9.51 5.88
C ARG A 46 8.86 -9.33 6.21
N ALA A 47 9.23 -8.15 6.67
CA ALA A 47 10.59 -7.82 7.10
C ALA A 47 11.12 -8.83 8.13
N LYS A 48 10.36 -9.12 9.19
CA LYS A 48 10.76 -10.11 10.23
C LYS A 48 10.92 -11.53 9.69
N VAL A 49 10.05 -11.94 8.77
CA VAL A 49 10.15 -13.26 8.13
C VAL A 49 11.40 -13.34 7.26
N PHE A 50 11.71 -12.30 6.48
CA PHE A 50 12.95 -12.23 5.71
C PHE A 50 14.20 -12.25 6.58
N ASP A 51 14.22 -11.54 7.72
CA ASP A 51 15.35 -11.59 8.65
C ASP A 51 15.58 -13.00 9.20
N SER A 52 14.48 -13.68 9.55
CA SER A 52 14.52 -15.07 10.00
C SER A 52 15.04 -16.00 8.91
N LEU A 53 14.60 -15.82 7.67
CA LEU A 53 15.08 -16.59 6.51
C LEU A 53 16.57 -16.37 6.28
N VAL A 54 17.04 -15.13 6.30
CA VAL A 54 18.46 -14.78 6.15
C VAL A 54 19.30 -15.47 7.22
N ASN A 55 18.85 -15.49 8.47
CA ASN A 55 19.58 -16.12 9.57
C ASN A 55 19.69 -17.65 9.45
N VAL A 56 18.67 -18.30 8.88
CA VAL A 56 18.71 -19.74 8.61
C VAL A 56 19.64 -20.01 7.42
N VAL A 57 19.44 -19.31 6.31
CA VAL A 57 20.20 -19.51 5.07
C VAL A 57 21.70 -19.21 5.25
N LYS A 58 22.06 -18.21 6.05
CA LYS A 58 23.46 -17.91 6.42
C LYS A 58 24.25 -19.10 6.98
N LYS A 59 23.58 -20.08 7.59
CA LYS A 59 24.22 -21.28 8.14
C LYS A 59 24.56 -22.33 7.09
N TYR A 60 23.93 -22.26 5.92
CA TYR A 60 24.03 -23.26 4.85
C TYR A 60 24.64 -22.69 3.56
N MET A 61 24.73 -21.37 3.44
CA MET A 61 25.24 -20.69 2.26
C MET A 61 26.38 -19.77 2.65
N ASP A 62 27.61 -20.26 2.47
CA ASP A 62 28.83 -19.54 2.83
C ASP A 62 29.05 -18.28 1.98
N TYR A 63 28.48 -18.16 0.76
CA TYR A 63 28.76 -17.01 -0.13
C TYR A 63 27.66 -16.55 -1.12
N GLU A 64 26.68 -17.36 -1.52
CA GLU A 64 25.73 -17.03 -2.61
C GLU A 64 24.42 -16.35 -2.16
N GLN A 65 24.49 -15.26 -1.41
CA GLN A 65 23.29 -14.54 -0.97
C GLN A 65 22.81 -13.46 -1.95
N THR A 66 23.04 -13.54 -3.26
CA THR A 66 22.76 -12.43 -4.19
C THR A 66 21.32 -11.91 -4.08
N THR A 67 20.33 -12.81 -4.08
CA THR A 67 18.91 -12.47 -3.92
C THR A 67 18.59 -11.91 -2.53
N LEU A 68 19.10 -12.54 -1.46
CA LEU A 68 18.86 -12.07 -0.09
C LEU A 68 19.55 -10.73 0.21
N LYS A 69 20.74 -10.49 -0.36
CA LYS A 69 21.45 -9.21 -0.31
C LYS A 69 20.64 -8.11 -1.01
N GLN A 70 20.05 -8.41 -2.17
CA GLN A 70 19.16 -7.48 -2.86
C GLN A 70 17.93 -7.15 -2.01
N VAL A 71 17.30 -8.14 -1.36
CA VAL A 71 16.18 -7.89 -0.44
C VAL A 71 16.59 -6.99 0.72
N VAL A 72 17.75 -7.22 1.34
CA VAL A 72 18.26 -6.36 2.42
C VAL A 72 18.52 -4.94 1.92
N ALA A 73 19.14 -4.79 0.75
CA ALA A 73 19.39 -3.48 0.15
C ALA A 73 18.09 -2.71 -0.13
N LEU A 74 17.10 -3.38 -0.75
CA LEU A 74 15.79 -2.79 -1.03
C LEU A 74 15.02 -2.44 0.25
N ARG A 75 15.15 -3.22 1.33
CA ARG A 75 14.55 -2.89 2.64
C ARG A 75 15.15 -1.63 3.22
N ASN A 76 16.48 -1.48 3.15
CA ASN A 76 17.13 -0.26 3.60
C ASN A 76 16.67 0.94 2.76
N GLN A 77 16.56 0.78 1.44
CA GLN A 77 16.01 1.81 0.57
C GLN A 77 14.57 2.17 0.95
N ALA A 78 13.70 1.19 1.17
CA ALA A 78 12.30 1.41 1.57
C ALA A 78 12.19 2.16 2.91
N ASN A 79 13.05 1.82 3.88
CA ASN A 79 13.10 2.50 5.18
C ASN A 79 13.59 3.94 5.07
N LEU A 80 14.67 4.18 4.32
CA LEU A 80 15.18 5.53 4.07
C LEU A 80 14.13 6.40 3.35
N ALA A 81 13.46 5.84 2.33
CA ALA A 81 12.38 6.52 1.63
C ALA A 81 11.22 6.87 2.59
N LYS A 82 10.86 5.96 3.50
CA LYS A 82 9.87 6.22 4.56
C LYS A 82 10.30 7.37 5.47
N GLU A 83 11.54 7.39 5.93
CA GLU A 83 12.09 8.43 6.80
C GLU A 83 12.13 9.80 6.11
N ASN A 84 12.45 9.84 4.82
CA ASN A 84 12.50 11.05 4.01
C ASN A 84 11.11 11.53 3.54
N GLY A 85 10.05 10.77 3.79
CA GLY A 85 8.70 11.07 3.30
C GLY A 85 8.51 10.83 1.80
N ASP A 86 9.41 10.09 1.15
CA ASP A 86 9.26 9.67 -0.25
C ASP A 86 8.45 8.38 -0.34
N ILE A 87 7.12 8.53 -0.36
CA ILE A 87 6.19 7.40 -0.47
C ILE A 87 6.40 6.64 -1.79
N GLN A 88 6.74 7.31 -2.89
CA GLN A 88 6.82 6.68 -4.20
C GLN A 88 8.07 5.80 -4.31
N GLU A 89 9.22 6.28 -3.84
CA GLU A 89 10.43 5.48 -3.74
C GLU A 89 10.20 4.27 -2.82
N ARG A 90 9.53 4.48 -1.69
CA ARG A 90 9.16 3.38 -0.77
C ARG A 90 8.32 2.32 -1.48
N ILE A 91 7.25 2.71 -2.17
CA ILE A 91 6.39 1.79 -2.93
C ILE A 91 7.20 1.01 -3.97
N ASN A 92 8.10 1.68 -4.70
CA ASN A 92 8.94 1.05 -5.71
C ASN A 92 9.87 -0.01 -5.10
N ALA A 93 10.54 0.31 -4.00
CA ALA A 93 11.42 -0.64 -3.30
C ALA A 93 10.63 -1.84 -2.76
N GLU A 94 9.46 -1.60 -2.15
CA GLU A 94 8.61 -2.66 -1.58
C GLU A 94 8.01 -3.58 -2.66
N ASN A 95 7.70 -3.05 -3.84
CA ASN A 95 7.28 -3.83 -5.01
C ASN A 95 8.41 -4.69 -5.56
N LYS A 96 9.64 -4.17 -5.62
CA LYS A 96 10.82 -4.96 -6.02
C LYS A 96 11.06 -6.13 -5.05
N ILE A 97 10.87 -5.93 -3.75
CA ILE A 97 10.91 -7.02 -2.76
C ILE A 97 9.81 -8.06 -3.03
N SER A 98 8.58 -7.64 -3.31
CA SER A 98 7.48 -8.56 -3.66
C SER A 98 7.80 -9.39 -4.92
N ASP A 99 8.48 -8.81 -5.91
CA ASP A 99 8.88 -9.54 -7.11
C ASP A 99 10.02 -10.53 -6.82
N LEU A 100 11.01 -10.17 -6.00
CA LEU A 100 12.06 -11.10 -5.55
C LEU A 100 11.50 -12.25 -4.70
N ALA A 101 10.48 -11.99 -3.88
CA ALA A 101 9.82 -12.99 -3.04
C ALA A 101 9.22 -14.14 -3.86
N LYS A 102 8.71 -13.86 -5.08
CA LYS A 102 8.17 -14.89 -5.98
C LYS A 102 9.24 -15.84 -6.51
N GLY A 103 10.48 -15.34 -6.67
CA GLY A 103 11.61 -16.11 -7.18
C GLY A 103 12.39 -16.89 -6.11
N ILE A 104 12.06 -16.72 -4.82
CA ILE A 104 12.82 -17.31 -3.72
C ILE A 104 12.84 -18.83 -3.77
N ASN A 105 11.76 -19.47 -4.21
CA ASN A 105 11.64 -20.92 -4.27
C ASN A 105 12.60 -21.54 -5.29
N VAL A 106 12.84 -20.85 -6.41
CA VAL A 106 13.75 -21.29 -7.48
C VAL A 106 15.20 -21.28 -6.99
N GLN A 107 15.57 -20.29 -6.16
CA GLN A 107 16.93 -20.19 -5.65
C GLN A 107 17.32 -21.39 -4.78
N PHE A 108 16.36 -22.00 -4.08
CA PHE A 108 16.63 -23.13 -3.19
C PHE A 108 16.69 -24.49 -3.90
N GLU A 109 16.37 -24.58 -5.18
CA GLU A 109 16.51 -25.83 -5.95
C GLU A 109 17.95 -26.31 -6.02
N ASN A 110 18.91 -25.37 -6.05
CA ASN A 110 20.34 -25.64 -6.07
C ASN A 110 20.90 -26.05 -4.69
N TYR A 111 20.09 -26.01 -3.63
CA TYR A 111 20.50 -26.24 -2.25
C TYR A 111 19.60 -27.31 -1.58
N PRO A 112 19.88 -28.61 -1.80
CA PRO A 112 19.04 -29.71 -1.29
C PRO A 112 18.79 -29.67 0.21
N GLU A 113 19.78 -29.25 1.00
CA GLU A 113 19.64 -29.13 2.45
C GLU A 113 18.62 -28.06 2.86
N LEU A 114 18.61 -26.90 2.17
CA LEU A 114 17.63 -25.83 2.41
C LEU A 114 16.24 -26.25 1.92
N LYS A 115 16.17 -26.95 0.79
CA LYS A 115 14.92 -27.47 0.23
C LYS A 115 14.24 -28.47 1.16
N ALA A 116 15.01 -29.27 1.89
CA ALA A 116 14.50 -30.23 2.87
C ALA A 116 14.34 -29.64 4.29
N ASN A 117 14.79 -28.40 4.53
CA ASN A 117 14.76 -27.80 5.85
C ASN A 117 13.34 -27.32 6.19
N GLN A 118 12.71 -27.95 7.18
CA GLN A 118 11.34 -27.64 7.59
C GLN A 118 11.15 -26.17 8.02
N ASN A 119 12.15 -25.53 8.64
CA ASN A 119 12.07 -24.12 9.02
C ASN A 119 12.09 -23.20 7.79
N VAL A 120 12.87 -23.56 6.77
CA VAL A 120 12.94 -22.80 5.51
C VAL A 120 11.61 -22.89 4.76
N ILE A 121 11.01 -24.08 4.69
CA ILE A 121 9.68 -24.30 4.07
C ILE A 121 8.62 -23.44 4.77
N GLN A 122 8.57 -23.47 6.11
CA GLN A 122 7.64 -22.65 6.89
C GLN A 122 7.81 -21.15 6.61
N LEU A 123 9.04 -20.66 6.55
CA LEU A 123 9.32 -19.25 6.26
C LEU A 123 8.88 -18.86 4.83
N GLN A 124 9.05 -19.74 3.84
CA GLN A 124 8.55 -19.50 2.47
C GLN A 124 7.01 -19.42 2.43
N GLU A 125 6.33 -20.29 3.16
CA GLU A 125 4.88 -20.25 3.30
C GLU A 125 4.42 -18.96 3.97
N GLU A 126 5.12 -18.52 5.02
CA GLU A 126 4.85 -17.25 5.69
C GLU A 126 5.06 -16.04 4.78
N ILE A 127 6.13 -16.03 3.96
CA ILE A 127 6.36 -14.99 2.94
C ILE A 127 5.17 -14.97 1.97
N THR A 128 4.80 -16.13 1.42
CA THR A 128 3.69 -16.25 0.46
C THR A 128 2.36 -15.77 1.07
N SER A 129 2.07 -16.19 2.31
CA SER A 129 0.88 -15.75 3.04
C SER A 129 0.87 -14.24 3.26
N THR A 130 2.04 -13.67 3.58
CA THR A 130 2.19 -12.23 3.79
C THR A 130 2.05 -11.45 2.49
N GLU A 131 2.61 -11.92 1.37
CA GLU A 131 2.43 -11.31 0.04
C GLU A 131 0.96 -11.31 -0.38
N ASN A 132 0.23 -12.40 -0.16
CA ASN A 132 -1.20 -12.48 -0.46
C ASN A 132 -1.99 -11.46 0.37
N LYS A 133 -1.74 -11.37 1.68
CA LYS A 133 -2.39 -10.37 2.55
C LYS A 133 -2.03 -8.94 2.15
N LEU A 134 -0.78 -8.72 1.78
CA LEU A 134 -0.28 -7.43 1.33
C LEU A 134 -0.96 -7.01 0.02
N ALA A 135 -1.20 -7.94 -0.91
CA ALA A 135 -1.96 -7.66 -2.14
C ALA A 135 -3.39 -7.17 -1.83
N PHE A 136 -4.11 -7.84 -0.94
CA PHE A 136 -5.44 -7.40 -0.51
C PHE A 136 -5.42 -6.06 0.23
N ALA A 137 -4.41 -5.81 1.08
CA ALA A 137 -4.26 -4.54 1.78
C ALA A 137 -3.99 -3.38 0.81
N LYS A 138 -3.16 -3.59 -0.21
CA LYS A 138 -2.89 -2.62 -1.30
C LYS A 138 -4.15 -2.31 -2.09
N GLN A 139 -4.94 -3.34 -2.43
CA GLN A 139 -6.23 -3.15 -3.08
C GLN A 139 -7.18 -2.33 -2.19
N ALA A 140 -7.33 -2.68 -0.92
CA ALA A 140 -8.20 -1.98 0.02
C ALA A 140 -7.81 -0.50 0.21
N LEU A 141 -6.51 -0.20 0.18
CA LEU A 141 -6.01 1.18 0.14
C LEU A 141 -6.50 1.90 -1.13
N ASN A 142 -6.22 1.34 -2.30
CA ASN A 142 -6.61 1.96 -3.57
C ASN A 142 -8.13 2.18 -3.67
N ASP A 143 -8.93 1.19 -3.27
CA ASP A 143 -10.39 1.30 -3.25
C ASP A 143 -10.86 2.38 -2.27
N SER A 144 -10.19 2.54 -1.12
CA SER A 144 -10.52 3.59 -0.15
C SER A 144 -10.18 4.99 -0.67
N ILE A 145 -9.03 5.14 -1.35
CA ILE A 145 -8.63 6.39 -1.99
C ILE A 145 -9.61 6.73 -3.10
N GLU A 146 -10.03 5.76 -3.91
CA GLU A 146 -11.00 5.97 -4.99
C GLU A 146 -12.36 6.42 -4.45
N ARG A 147 -12.90 5.75 -3.43
CA ARG A 147 -14.16 6.16 -2.79
C ARG A 147 -14.09 7.59 -2.25
N TYR A 148 -13.01 7.91 -1.52
CA TYR A 148 -12.78 9.26 -1.01
C TYR A 148 -12.68 10.28 -2.14
N ASN A 149 -11.89 10.00 -3.18
CA ASN A 149 -11.72 10.90 -4.32
C ASN A 149 -13.01 11.13 -5.09
N ALA A 150 -13.82 10.08 -5.32
CA ALA A 150 -15.11 10.21 -5.98
C ALA A 150 -16.05 11.10 -5.17
N HIS A 151 -16.12 10.91 -3.85
CA HIS A 151 -16.93 11.74 -2.98
C HIS A 151 -16.40 13.18 -2.89
N LYS A 152 -15.09 13.36 -2.69
CA LYS A 152 -14.40 14.66 -2.68
C LYS A 152 -14.69 15.49 -3.94
N LYS A 153 -14.72 14.85 -5.12
CA LYS A 153 -14.94 15.48 -6.43
C LYS A 153 -16.42 15.61 -6.84
N SER A 154 -17.34 15.02 -6.07
CA SER A 154 -18.77 15.10 -6.36
C SER A 154 -19.26 16.55 -6.23
N PHE A 155 -20.22 16.97 -7.08
CA PHE A 155 -20.64 18.37 -7.18
C PHE A 155 -20.91 19.05 -5.82
N PHE A 156 -21.80 18.48 -5.00
CA PHE A 156 -22.17 19.10 -3.73
C PHE A 156 -21.08 18.99 -2.65
N ALA A 157 -20.37 17.86 -2.59
CA ALA A 157 -19.30 17.66 -1.63
C ALA A 157 -18.06 18.51 -1.97
N GLY A 158 -17.77 18.73 -3.25
CA GLY A 158 -16.70 19.61 -3.73
C GLY A 158 -16.86 21.05 -3.25
N ILE A 159 -18.10 21.55 -3.15
CA ILE A 159 -18.39 22.87 -2.54
C ILE A 159 -17.94 22.87 -1.07
N VAL A 160 -18.32 21.85 -0.30
CA VAL A 160 -17.91 21.72 1.11
C VAL A 160 -16.38 21.64 1.23
N VAL A 161 -15.73 20.82 0.41
CA VAL A 161 -14.27 20.68 0.38
C VAL A 161 -13.57 22.00 0.06
N SER A 162 -14.11 22.80 -0.86
CA SER A 162 -13.54 24.11 -1.21
C SER A 162 -13.55 25.10 -0.04
N ILE A 163 -14.53 25.00 0.85
CA ILE A 163 -14.65 25.83 2.06
C ILE A 163 -13.70 25.31 3.16
N PHE A 164 -13.63 24.00 3.35
CA PHE A 164 -12.85 23.36 4.40
C PHE A 164 -11.59 22.70 3.84
N LYS A 165 -10.48 23.44 3.77
CA LYS A 165 -9.18 22.95 3.26
C LYS A 165 -8.71 21.62 3.86
N LYS A 166 -9.04 21.34 5.12
CA LYS A 166 -8.71 20.07 5.80
C LYS A 166 -9.32 18.84 5.11
N LEU A 167 -10.43 19.00 4.39
CA LEU A 167 -11.08 17.92 3.66
C LEU A 167 -10.45 17.67 2.28
N ASN A 168 -9.50 18.49 1.84
CA ASN A 168 -8.79 18.32 0.58
C ASN A 168 -7.42 17.69 0.83
N GLU A 169 -7.41 16.43 1.25
CA GLU A 169 -6.20 15.62 1.35
C GLU A 169 -5.97 14.90 0.01
N ASP A 170 -4.70 14.72 -0.37
CA ASP A 170 -4.31 13.92 -1.53
C ASP A 170 -3.53 12.69 -1.03
N PHE A 171 -3.92 11.53 -1.53
CA PHE A 171 -3.33 10.24 -1.16
C PHE A 171 -2.65 9.60 -2.36
N VAL A 172 -1.55 8.91 -2.10
CA VAL A 172 -0.79 8.20 -3.12
C VAL A 172 -1.35 6.78 -3.26
N TYR A 173 -1.72 6.41 -4.48
CA TYR A 173 -2.14 5.05 -4.79
C TYR A 173 -0.96 4.08 -4.72
N TRP A 174 -1.23 2.86 -4.25
CA TRP A 174 -0.26 1.79 -4.36
C TRP A 174 -0.27 1.23 -5.79
N ASN A 175 0.69 1.70 -6.59
CA ASN A 175 0.84 1.33 -7.99
C ASN A 175 1.94 0.29 -8.18
N ILE A 176 1.91 -0.43 -9.30
CA ILE A 176 3.14 -1.07 -9.81
C ILE A 176 4.15 0.02 -10.20
N SER A 177 5.46 -0.30 -10.21
CA SER A 177 6.49 0.68 -10.54
C SER A 177 6.25 1.30 -11.92
N GLU A 178 6.56 2.58 -12.09
CA GLU A 178 6.41 3.28 -13.38
C GLU A 178 7.18 2.57 -14.51
N GLU A 179 8.37 2.03 -14.20
CA GLU A 179 9.14 1.16 -15.10
C GLU A 179 8.31 -0.03 -15.63
N LYS A 180 7.51 -0.67 -14.76
CA LYS A 180 6.68 -1.83 -15.11
C LYS A 180 5.40 -1.42 -15.83
N LYS A 181 4.85 -0.23 -15.53
CA LYS A 181 3.74 0.34 -16.31
C LYS A 181 4.18 0.61 -17.74
N GLN A 182 5.34 1.24 -17.91
CA GLN A 182 5.87 1.62 -19.23
C GLN A 182 6.19 0.38 -20.08
N GLN A 183 6.80 -0.66 -19.49
CA GLN A 183 7.00 -1.94 -20.17
C GLN A 183 5.68 -2.59 -20.64
N LEU A 184 4.61 -2.51 -19.85
CA LEU A 184 3.30 -3.03 -20.22
C LEU A 184 2.63 -2.19 -21.31
N GLU A 185 2.84 -0.88 -21.30
CA GLU A 185 2.36 0.02 -22.36
C GLU A 185 3.09 -0.24 -23.67
N ASP A 186 4.42 -0.33 -23.65
CA ASP A 186 5.23 -0.66 -24.84
C ASP A 186 4.83 -2.02 -25.42
N SER A 187 4.64 -3.04 -24.58
CA SER A 187 4.17 -4.38 -25.01
C SER A 187 2.77 -4.38 -25.62
N ARG A 188 1.92 -3.40 -25.27
CA ARG A 188 0.56 -3.26 -25.84
C ARG A 188 0.57 -2.52 -27.17
N VAL A 189 1.60 -1.71 -27.44
CA VAL A 189 1.77 -0.97 -28.70
C VAL A 189 2.38 -1.86 -29.79
N GLU A 190 3.08 -2.92 -29.40
CA GLU A 190 3.66 -3.92 -30.33
C GLU A 190 2.68 -5.00 -30.83
N LEU A 191 1.42 -5.01 -30.36
CA LEU A 191 0.34 -5.92 -30.77
C LEU A 191 -0.65 -5.25 -31.74
#